data_AF-A0A7I4XXJ6-F1
#
_entry.id   AF-A0A7I4XXJ6-F1
#
_cell.length_a   1.000
_cell.length_b   1.000
_cell.length_c   1.000
_cell.angle_alpha   90.00
_cell.angle_beta   90.00
_cell.angle_gamma   90.00
#
_symmetry.space_group_name_H-M   'P 1'
#
loop_
_entity.id
_entity.type
_entity.pdbx_description
1 polymer ?
#
loop_
_entity_poly.entity_id
_entity_poly.type
_entity_poly.pdbx_seq_one_letter_code
_entity_poly.pdbx_strand_id
1 'polypeptide(L)'
;MVILVFQIFLCILSIATNLLFIRYCKKALFFHKGCRVLLWTVIAVNILHSILILILQVTHVFKILTSVEACDVLVPPLFCFVFRMPATACFSAHVTVHLAMAIERGIATKQMSTYEKSDGRIGFIMAILSVIFALGIASYGMHKYNIEEETFYCSAATTDTINDTTTGGYLIVAMEAVILIMFGMLYIWNVKREKSASYDFCSKYQNRENLAVLRLLMPMVLLHFVIYSCFISANTIASSIRHLFGSNSAFRAYISAVYIVPVYTVCSPLLLWWIVNQHRRIRSQQLNIMSSKPTNIHDIYFSNYAEAWNR
;
A
#
# COMPACT_ATOMS: atom_id res chain seq x y z
N MET A 1 -13.69 4.19 -24.27
CA MET A 1 -12.77 5.35 -24.35
C MET A 1 -12.70 6.14 -23.04
N VAL A 2 -13.80 6.71 -22.53
CA VAL A 2 -13.81 7.56 -21.32
C VAL A 2 -13.10 6.92 -20.11
N ILE A 3 -13.39 5.64 -19.85
CA ILE A 3 -12.81 4.92 -18.70
C ILE A 3 -11.28 4.72 -18.85
N LEU A 4 -10.80 4.49 -20.08
CA LEU A 4 -9.36 4.35 -20.36
C LEU A 4 -8.63 5.67 -20.14
N VAL A 5 -9.21 6.77 -20.62
CA VAL A 5 -8.67 8.14 -20.41
C VAL A 5 -8.64 8.48 -18.92
N PHE A 6 -9.69 8.13 -18.18
CA PHE A 6 -9.73 8.31 -16.73
C PHE A 6 -8.65 7.49 -16.02
N GLN A 7 -8.42 6.23 -16.41
CA GLN A 7 -7.35 5.40 -15.85
C GLN A 7 -5.96 5.95 -16.19
N ILE A 8 -5.74 6.49 -17.39
CA ILE A 8 -4.50 7.18 -17.78
C ILE A 8 -4.25 8.37 -16.85
N PHE A 9 -5.28 9.21 -16.65
CA PHE A 9 -5.21 10.36 -15.75
C PHE A 9 -4.84 9.92 -14.31
N LEU A 10 -5.48 8.88 -13.79
CA LEU A 10 -5.16 8.33 -12.47
C LEU A 10 -3.72 7.80 -12.38
N CYS A 11 -3.20 7.15 -13.42
CA CYS A 11 -1.82 6.65 -13.42
C CYS A 11 -0.81 7.80 -13.42
N ILE A 12 -1.03 8.85 -14.21
CA ILE A 12 -0.19 10.06 -14.21
C ILE A 12 -0.22 10.74 -12.83
N LEU A 13 -1.42 10.89 -12.26
CA LEU A 13 -1.59 11.46 -10.93
C LEU A 13 -0.92 10.61 -9.85
N SER A 14 -0.95 9.27 -9.97
CA SER A 14 -0.28 8.38 -9.03
C SER A 14 1.24 8.56 -9.09
N ILE A 15 1.83 8.59 -10.28
CA ILE A 15 3.27 8.83 -10.45
C ILE A 15 3.64 10.17 -9.82
N ALA A 16 2.90 11.25 -10.14
CA ALA A 16 3.14 12.57 -9.60
C ALA A 16 3.05 12.60 -8.07
N THR A 17 2.00 12.04 -7.48
CA THR A 17 1.79 12.03 -6.01
C THR A 17 2.84 11.21 -5.28
N ASN A 18 3.25 10.04 -5.81
CA ASN A 18 4.32 9.24 -5.22
C ASN A 18 5.69 9.95 -5.31
N LEU A 19 6.00 10.63 -6.44
CA LEU A 19 7.23 11.43 -6.58
C LEU A 19 7.26 12.64 -5.65
N LEU A 20 6.12 13.34 -5.50
CA LEU A 20 5.98 14.43 -4.53
C LEU A 20 6.17 13.92 -3.11
N PHE A 21 5.60 12.77 -2.76
CA PHE A 21 5.80 12.13 -1.47
C PHE A 21 7.29 11.84 -1.22
N ILE A 22 8.00 11.26 -2.19
CA ILE A 22 9.45 11.02 -2.09
C ILE A 22 10.19 12.34 -1.84
N ARG A 23 9.86 13.41 -2.57
CA ARG A 23 10.54 14.70 -2.46
C ARG A 23 10.34 15.36 -1.09
N TYR A 24 9.11 15.38 -0.58
CA TYR A 24 8.77 16.13 0.63
C TYR A 24 8.84 15.31 1.92
N CYS A 25 8.56 14.00 1.88
CA CYS A 25 8.47 13.16 3.08
C CYS A 25 9.71 12.33 3.36
N LYS A 26 10.66 12.17 2.42
CA LYS A 26 11.87 11.34 2.61
C LYS A 26 12.64 11.64 3.90
N LYS A 27 12.79 12.92 4.24
CA LYS A 27 13.51 13.36 5.46
C LYS A 27 12.63 13.37 6.72
N ALA A 28 11.31 13.32 6.55
CA ALA A 28 10.34 13.43 7.65
C ALA A 28 9.92 12.08 8.24
N LEU A 29 10.32 10.97 7.62
CA LEU A 29 10.00 9.62 8.07
C LEU A 29 10.89 9.23 9.26
N PHE A 30 10.35 9.32 10.47
CA PHE A 30 11.02 8.94 11.72
C PHE A 30 11.07 7.42 11.95
N PHE A 31 10.83 6.58 10.93
CA PHE A 31 10.76 5.13 11.09
C PHE A 31 12.12 4.47 11.19
N HIS A 32 12.21 3.44 12.02
CA HIS A 32 13.33 2.51 12.01
C HIS A 32 13.64 2.00 10.59
N LYS A 33 14.92 1.71 10.32
CA LYS A 33 15.45 1.42 8.97
C LYS A 33 14.65 0.32 8.26
N GLY A 34 14.27 -0.75 8.97
CA GLY A 34 13.51 -1.87 8.42
C GLY A 34 12.15 -1.47 7.86
N CYS A 35 11.28 -0.87 8.68
CA CYS A 35 9.98 -0.37 8.24
C CYS A 35 10.08 0.67 7.13
N ARG A 36 11.14 1.51 7.16
CA ARG A 36 11.38 2.51 6.11
C ARG A 36 11.65 1.86 4.75
N VAL A 37 12.43 0.77 4.72
CA VAL A 37 12.68 0.00 3.48
C VAL A 37 11.37 -0.55 2.92
N LEU A 38 10.55 -1.19 3.76
CA LEU A 38 9.24 -1.72 3.33
C LEU A 38 8.30 -0.62 2.81
N LEU A 39 8.29 0.56 3.44
CA LEU A 39 7.49 1.69 2.97
C LEU A 39 7.97 2.19 1.60
N TRP A 40 9.28 2.27 1.39
CA TRP A 40 9.83 2.58 0.07
C TRP A 40 9.51 1.51 -0.97
N THR A 41 9.45 0.24 -0.57
CA THR A 41 8.99 -0.86 -1.44
C THR A 41 7.55 -0.63 -1.90
N VAL A 42 6.62 -0.26 -1.01
CA VAL A 42 5.23 0.06 -1.39
C VAL A 42 5.17 1.20 -2.42
N ILE A 43 5.95 2.26 -2.20
CA ILE A 43 5.99 3.42 -3.11
C ILE A 43 6.60 3.04 -4.47
N ALA A 44 7.66 2.23 -4.48
CA ALA A 44 8.27 1.72 -5.71
C ALA A 44 7.29 0.84 -6.49
N VAL A 45 6.57 -0.05 -5.80
CA VAL A 45 5.52 -0.90 -6.37
C VAL A 45 4.38 -0.05 -6.94
N ASN A 46 3.95 1.02 -6.25
CA ASN A 46 2.96 1.96 -6.78
C ASN A 46 3.41 2.57 -8.11
N ILE A 47 4.61 3.14 -8.15
CA ILE A 47 5.13 3.78 -9.37
C ILE A 47 5.26 2.77 -10.51
N LEU A 48 5.82 1.60 -10.24
CA LEU A 48 5.96 0.54 -11.25
C LEU A 48 4.60 0.10 -11.78
N HIS A 49 3.63 -0.14 -10.89
CA HIS A 49 2.27 -0.48 -11.27
C HIS A 49 1.64 0.57 -12.19
N SER A 50 1.73 1.86 -11.80
CA SER A 50 1.16 2.96 -12.57
C SER A 50 1.82 3.11 -13.94
N ILE A 51 3.14 2.91 -14.06
CA ILE A 51 3.85 2.95 -15.35
C ILE A 51 3.37 1.82 -16.27
N LEU A 52 3.30 0.58 -15.75
CA LEU A 52 2.88 -0.58 -16.54
C LEU A 52 1.44 -0.44 -17.05
N ILE A 53 0.52 0.00 -16.18
CA ILE A 53 -0.88 0.25 -16.56
C ILE A 53 -0.98 1.44 -17.50
N LEU A 54 -0.20 2.51 -17.30
CA LEU A 54 -0.19 3.66 -18.21
C LEU A 54 0.20 3.25 -19.63
N ILE A 55 1.25 2.45 -19.80
CA ILE A 55 1.67 1.94 -21.11
C ILE A 55 0.53 1.14 -21.76
N LEU A 56 -0.07 0.18 -21.02
CA LEU A 56 -1.19 -0.60 -21.51
C LEU A 56 -2.37 0.28 -21.98
N GLN A 57 -2.78 1.24 -21.17
CA GLN A 57 -3.95 2.07 -21.50
C GLN A 57 -3.67 3.08 -22.62
N VAL A 58 -2.47 3.65 -22.68
CA VAL A 58 -2.06 4.52 -23.79
C VAL A 58 -2.06 3.73 -25.10
N THR A 59 -1.52 2.50 -25.10
CA THR A 59 -1.55 1.64 -26.30
C THR A 59 -2.98 1.31 -26.73
N HIS A 60 -3.88 0.98 -25.80
CA HIS A 60 -5.29 0.75 -26.14
C HIS A 60 -5.94 1.99 -26.76
N VAL A 61 -5.76 3.17 -26.17
CA VAL A 61 -6.34 4.41 -26.69
C VAL A 61 -5.74 4.76 -28.06
N PHE A 62 -4.43 4.63 -28.22
CA PHE A 62 -3.75 4.89 -29.48
C PHE A 62 -4.29 3.99 -30.60
N LYS A 63 -4.41 2.67 -30.35
CA LYS A 63 -4.99 1.75 -31.34
C LYS A 63 -6.44 2.08 -31.68
N ILE A 64 -7.27 2.40 -30.69
CA ILE A 64 -8.67 2.81 -30.92
C ILE A 64 -8.79 4.07 -31.77
N LEU A 65 -7.85 5.03 -31.63
CA LEU A 65 -7.88 6.30 -32.37
C LEU A 65 -7.27 6.20 -33.79
N THR A 66 -6.42 5.22 -34.03
CA THR A 66 -5.67 5.08 -35.29
C THR A 66 -6.18 3.96 -36.20
N SER A 67 -6.99 3.04 -35.66
CA SER A 67 -7.60 1.95 -36.42
C SER A 67 -8.66 2.47 -37.38
N VAL A 68 -8.54 2.11 -38.65
CA VAL A 68 -9.57 2.34 -39.67
C VAL A 68 -10.48 1.12 -39.78
N GLU A 69 -9.91 -0.08 -39.67
CA GLU A 69 -10.65 -1.34 -39.66
C GLU A 69 -10.79 -1.91 -38.24
N ALA A 70 -11.86 -2.68 -38.00
CA ALA A 70 -12.12 -3.28 -36.70
C ALA A 70 -11.03 -4.28 -36.26
N CYS A 71 -10.30 -4.86 -37.21
CA CYS A 71 -9.21 -5.81 -36.98
C CYS A 71 -7.90 -5.13 -36.50
N ASP A 72 -7.71 -3.83 -36.78
CA ASP A 72 -6.47 -3.13 -36.39
C ASP A 72 -6.40 -2.80 -34.89
N VAL A 73 -7.56 -2.86 -34.22
CA VAL A 73 -7.71 -2.56 -32.79
C VAL A 73 -7.11 -3.65 -31.91
N LEU A 74 -6.90 -4.87 -32.43
CA LEU A 74 -6.43 -6.01 -31.65
C LEU A 74 -5.01 -5.80 -31.14
N VAL A 75 -4.74 -6.17 -29.90
CA VAL A 75 -3.43 -6.06 -29.26
C VAL A 75 -2.74 -7.43 -29.25
N PRO A 76 -1.44 -7.50 -29.58
CA PRO A 76 -0.68 -8.73 -29.50
C PRO A 76 -0.72 -9.32 -28.07
N PRO A 77 -1.03 -10.62 -27.93
CA PRO A 77 -1.15 -11.26 -26.62
C PRO A 77 0.17 -11.27 -25.82
N LEU A 78 1.32 -11.38 -26.49
CA LEU A 78 2.63 -11.26 -25.84
C LEU A 78 2.83 -9.89 -25.20
N PHE A 79 2.39 -8.81 -25.87
CA PHE A 79 2.44 -7.46 -25.31
C PHE A 79 1.57 -7.38 -24.06
N CYS A 80 0.34 -7.90 -24.11
CA CYS A 80 -0.53 -7.96 -22.94
C CYS A 80 0.13 -8.73 -21.79
N PHE A 81 0.71 -9.90 -22.04
CA PHE A 81 1.36 -10.72 -21.01
C PHE A 81 2.54 -9.99 -20.34
N VAL A 82 3.44 -9.41 -21.14
CA VAL A 82 4.67 -8.73 -20.67
C VAL A 82 4.38 -7.55 -19.75
N PHE A 83 3.31 -6.80 -19.99
CA PHE A 83 2.94 -5.66 -19.13
C PHE A 83 1.94 -6.03 -18.04
N ARG A 84 1.01 -6.95 -18.31
CA ARG A 84 -0.04 -7.33 -17.36
C ARG A 84 0.47 -8.24 -16.25
N MET A 85 1.40 -9.16 -16.52
CA MET A 85 1.95 -10.03 -15.49
C MET A 85 2.69 -9.23 -14.42
N PRO A 86 3.65 -8.33 -14.75
CA PRO A 86 4.30 -7.50 -13.75
C PRO A 86 3.33 -6.53 -13.04
N ALA A 87 2.28 -6.06 -13.72
CA ALA A 87 1.27 -5.21 -13.08
C ALA A 87 0.46 -6.00 -12.03
N THR A 88 0.12 -7.26 -12.33
CA THR A 88 -0.52 -8.21 -11.41
C THR A 88 0.42 -8.57 -10.25
N ALA A 89 1.72 -8.74 -10.52
CA ALA A 89 2.72 -8.93 -9.47
C ALA A 89 2.80 -7.72 -8.53
N CYS A 90 2.72 -6.49 -9.06
CA CYS A 90 2.67 -5.30 -8.21
C CYS A 90 1.43 -5.27 -7.32
N PHE A 91 0.27 -5.68 -7.83
CA PHE A 91 -0.96 -5.83 -7.05
C PHE A 91 -0.80 -6.83 -5.90
N SER A 92 -0.20 -8.00 -6.16
CA SER A 92 0.11 -8.98 -5.11
C SER A 92 1.23 -8.52 -4.16
N ALA A 93 2.13 -7.65 -4.63
CA ALA A 93 3.23 -7.11 -3.85
C ALA A 93 2.73 -6.19 -2.73
N HIS A 94 1.63 -5.45 -2.93
CA HIS A 94 1.05 -4.63 -1.86
C HIS A 94 0.71 -5.47 -0.62
N VAL A 95 0.00 -6.58 -0.80
CA VAL A 95 -0.45 -7.43 0.32
C VAL A 95 0.71 -8.13 1.01
N THR A 96 1.64 -8.68 0.24
CA THR A 96 2.83 -9.35 0.79
C THR A 96 3.72 -8.37 1.56
N VAL A 97 3.88 -7.14 1.07
CA VAL A 97 4.62 -6.09 1.77
C VAL A 97 3.87 -5.60 3.01
N HIS A 98 2.54 -5.49 2.99
CA HIS A 98 1.75 -5.17 4.20
C HIS A 98 1.90 -6.26 5.28
N LEU A 99 1.91 -7.53 4.88
CA LEU A 99 2.18 -8.64 5.79
C LEU A 99 3.59 -8.54 6.39
N ALA A 100 4.59 -8.27 5.56
CA ALA A 100 5.95 -8.03 6.02
C ALA A 100 6.03 -6.86 7.02
N MET A 101 5.31 -5.76 6.77
CA MET A 101 5.22 -4.65 7.72
C MET A 101 4.59 -5.07 9.05
N ALA A 102 3.49 -5.84 9.03
CA ALA A 102 2.85 -6.33 10.26
C ALA A 102 3.79 -7.22 11.08
N ILE A 103 4.50 -8.15 10.42
CA ILE A 103 5.47 -9.04 11.07
C ILE A 103 6.63 -8.22 11.65
N GLU A 104 7.17 -7.29 10.87
CA GLU A 104 8.29 -6.45 11.27
C GLU A 104 7.95 -5.56 12.48
N ARG A 105 6.73 -4.99 12.53
CA ARG A 105 6.19 -4.28 13.70
C ARG A 105 5.97 -5.20 14.90
N GLY A 106 5.57 -6.45 14.66
CA GLY A 106 5.45 -7.47 15.70
C GLY A 106 6.80 -7.82 16.34
N ILE A 107 7.85 -7.98 15.52
CA ILE A 107 9.22 -8.20 15.99
C ILE A 107 9.69 -6.99 16.81
N ALA A 108 9.50 -5.78 16.29
CA ALA A 108 9.88 -4.55 16.99
C ALA A 108 9.16 -4.37 18.35
N THR A 109 7.92 -4.85 18.45
CA THR A 109 7.14 -4.81 19.71
C THR A 109 7.65 -5.84 20.73
N LYS A 110 7.99 -7.06 20.28
CA LYS A 110 8.42 -8.17 21.15
C LYS A 110 9.89 -8.10 21.56
N GLN A 111 10.79 -7.72 20.65
CA GLN A 111 12.26 -7.79 20.83
C GLN A 111 12.90 -6.40 20.88
N MET A 112 12.35 -5.52 21.72
CA MET A 112 12.74 -4.12 21.85
C MET A 112 14.25 -3.87 21.97
N SER A 113 14.95 -4.58 22.88
CA SER A 113 16.38 -4.37 23.15
C SER A 113 17.32 -4.84 22.02
N THR A 114 16.92 -5.84 21.25
CA THR A 114 17.73 -6.41 20.17
C THR A 114 17.43 -5.73 18.85
N TYR A 115 16.18 -5.28 18.67
CA TYR A 115 15.72 -4.65 17.44
C TYR A 115 16.39 -3.29 17.19
N GLU A 116 16.70 -2.49 18.22
CA GLU A 116 17.46 -1.23 18.06
C GLU A 116 18.84 -1.41 17.44
N LYS A 117 19.48 -2.55 17.73
CA LYS A 117 20.80 -2.88 17.19
C LYS A 117 20.72 -3.43 15.77
N SER A 118 19.51 -3.69 15.26
CA SER A 118 19.30 -4.23 13.93
C SER A 118 19.50 -3.16 12.86
N ASP A 119 20.45 -3.39 11.95
CA ASP A 119 20.78 -2.44 10.89
C ASP A 119 19.77 -2.42 9.71
N GLY A 120 18.52 -2.81 9.96
CA GLY A 120 17.47 -2.86 8.93
C GLY A 120 17.56 -4.05 7.96
N ARG A 121 18.54 -4.94 8.11
CA ARG A 121 18.70 -6.18 7.30
C ARG A 121 17.41 -7.01 7.25
N ILE A 122 16.70 -7.11 8.36
CA ILE A 122 15.42 -7.84 8.46
C ILE A 122 14.38 -7.25 7.48
N GLY A 123 14.23 -5.93 7.45
CA GLY A 123 13.29 -5.27 6.54
C GLY A 123 13.65 -5.45 5.06
N PHE A 124 14.95 -5.46 4.75
CA PHE A 124 15.43 -5.71 3.38
C PHE A 124 15.16 -7.15 2.91
N ILE A 125 15.45 -8.14 3.76
CA ILE A 125 15.16 -9.55 3.46
C ILE A 125 13.65 -9.74 3.27
N MET A 126 12.82 -9.16 4.14
CA MET A 126 11.37 -9.24 4.02
C MET A 126 10.85 -8.57 2.74
N ALA A 127 11.44 -7.44 2.32
CA ALA A 127 11.06 -6.77 1.08
C ALA A 127 11.34 -7.66 -0.15
N ILE A 128 12.51 -8.29 -0.21
CA ILE A 128 12.87 -9.23 -1.30
C ILE A 128 11.91 -10.42 -1.32
N LEU A 129 11.68 -11.05 -0.17
CA LEU A 129 10.76 -12.18 -0.07
C LEU A 129 9.34 -11.80 -0.50
N SER A 130 8.87 -10.61 -0.12
CA SER A 130 7.54 -10.11 -0.52
C SER A 130 7.40 -10.02 -2.04
N VAL A 131 8.41 -9.46 -2.72
CA VAL A 131 8.40 -9.36 -4.20
C VAL A 131 8.46 -10.73 -4.86
N ILE A 132 9.27 -11.67 -4.34
CA ILE A 132 9.34 -13.04 -4.86
C ILE A 132 7.99 -13.75 -4.72
N PHE A 133 7.37 -13.69 -3.53
CA PHE A 133 6.04 -14.26 -3.32
C PHE A 133 4.99 -13.63 -4.23
N ALA A 134 5.04 -12.31 -4.40
CA ALA A 134 4.12 -11.60 -5.29
C ALA A 134 4.25 -12.04 -6.77
N LEU A 135 5.49 -12.23 -7.25
CA LEU A 135 5.74 -12.78 -8.58
C LEU A 135 5.24 -14.21 -8.71
N GLY A 136 5.41 -15.04 -7.69
CA GLY A 136 4.87 -16.40 -7.65
C GLY A 136 3.34 -16.43 -7.73
N ILE A 137 2.66 -15.60 -6.96
CA ILE A 137 1.18 -15.46 -6.98
C ILE A 137 0.71 -15.00 -8.36
N ALA A 138 1.35 -13.99 -8.95
CA ALA A 138 0.97 -13.48 -10.28
C ALA A 138 1.22 -14.52 -11.38
N SER A 139 2.35 -15.23 -11.33
CA SER A 139 2.68 -16.30 -12.28
C SER A 139 1.68 -17.45 -12.19
N TYR A 140 1.29 -17.85 -10.98
CA TYR A 140 0.23 -18.84 -10.77
C TYR A 140 -1.11 -18.35 -11.33
N GLY A 141 -1.51 -17.11 -11.06
CA GLY A 141 -2.78 -16.56 -11.56
C GLY A 141 -2.86 -16.47 -13.09
N MET A 142 -1.71 -16.38 -13.78
CA MET A 142 -1.63 -16.24 -15.24
C MET A 142 -1.03 -17.45 -15.95
N HIS A 143 -0.87 -18.60 -15.28
CA HIS A 143 -0.18 -19.76 -15.88
C HIS A 143 -0.89 -20.36 -17.10
N LYS A 144 -2.22 -20.20 -17.20
CA LYS A 144 -3.04 -20.62 -18.36
C LYS A 144 -3.30 -19.49 -19.36
N TYR A 145 -2.54 -18.40 -19.31
CA TYR A 145 -2.76 -17.28 -20.23
C TYR A 145 -2.42 -17.72 -21.67
N ASN A 146 -3.41 -17.66 -22.56
CA ASN A 146 -3.21 -18.01 -23.97
C ASN A 146 -2.43 -16.90 -24.69
N ILE A 147 -1.26 -17.24 -25.26
CA ILE A 147 -0.37 -16.32 -25.98
C ILE A 147 -0.65 -16.33 -27.51
N GLU A 148 -1.56 -17.16 -27.99
CA GLU A 148 -1.84 -17.32 -29.42
C GLU A 148 -3.08 -16.53 -29.89
N GLU A 149 -3.99 -16.20 -28.98
CA GLU A 149 -5.22 -15.48 -29.30
C GLU A 149 -5.06 -13.96 -29.16
N GLU A 150 -5.28 -13.22 -30.25
CA GLU A 150 -5.32 -11.76 -30.22
C GLU A 150 -6.52 -11.24 -29.43
N THR A 151 -6.34 -10.10 -28.75
CA THR A 151 -7.35 -9.60 -27.80
C THR A 151 -7.62 -8.10 -27.96
N PHE A 152 -8.88 -7.70 -27.79
CA PHE A 152 -9.28 -6.28 -27.78
C PHE A 152 -8.87 -5.56 -26.48
N TYR A 153 -8.71 -6.29 -25.37
CA TYR A 153 -8.37 -5.73 -24.07
C TYR A 153 -7.43 -6.67 -23.30
N CYS A 154 -6.30 -6.12 -22.86
CA CYS A 154 -5.36 -6.83 -21.99
C CYS A 154 -5.90 -6.99 -20.55
N SER A 155 -6.66 -8.07 -20.31
CA SER A 155 -7.13 -8.48 -18.98
C SER A 155 -6.34 -9.69 -18.48
N ALA A 156 -6.09 -9.75 -17.16
CA ALA A 156 -5.52 -10.94 -16.52
C ALA A 156 -6.56 -12.06 -16.38
N ALA A 157 -7.84 -11.71 -16.24
CA ALA A 157 -8.95 -12.65 -16.23
C ALA A 157 -9.42 -12.92 -17.67
N THR A 158 -9.15 -14.14 -18.14
CA THR A 158 -9.60 -14.72 -19.40
C THR A 158 -10.53 -15.90 -19.10
N THR A 159 -11.14 -16.52 -20.11
CA THR A 159 -11.99 -17.72 -19.92
C THR A 159 -11.26 -18.83 -19.17
N ASP A 160 -9.96 -18.99 -19.42
CA ASP A 160 -9.16 -20.06 -18.85
C ASP A 160 -8.51 -19.69 -17.51
N THR A 161 -8.27 -18.39 -17.28
CA THR A 161 -7.62 -17.88 -16.06
C THR A 161 -8.59 -17.29 -15.04
N ILE A 162 -9.89 -17.16 -15.34
CA ILE A 162 -10.86 -16.47 -14.47
C ILE A 162 -11.02 -17.15 -13.11
N ASN A 163 -11.10 -18.48 -13.05
CA ASN A 163 -11.26 -19.22 -11.80
C ASN A 163 -10.02 -19.08 -10.92
N ASP A 164 -8.83 -19.22 -11.52
CA ASP A 164 -7.56 -19.10 -10.83
C ASP A 164 -7.33 -17.65 -10.34
N THR A 165 -7.65 -16.65 -11.17
CA THR A 165 -7.55 -15.22 -10.83
C THR A 165 -8.53 -14.83 -9.73
N THR A 166 -9.78 -15.32 -9.79
CA THR A 166 -10.82 -15.03 -8.80
C THR A 166 -10.49 -15.68 -7.45
N THR A 167 -10.04 -16.95 -7.48
CA THR A 167 -9.59 -17.68 -6.30
C THR A 167 -8.39 -16.98 -5.65
N GLY A 168 -7.40 -16.58 -6.45
CA GLY A 168 -6.28 -15.76 -5.98
C GLY A 168 -6.73 -14.44 -5.38
N GLY A 169 -7.72 -13.78 -5.99
CA GLY A 169 -8.35 -12.57 -5.46
C GLY A 169 -8.95 -12.75 -4.06
N TYR A 170 -9.67 -13.84 -3.81
CA TYR A 170 -10.21 -14.13 -2.47
C TYR A 170 -9.12 -14.40 -1.45
N LEU A 171 -8.06 -15.13 -1.81
CA LEU A 171 -6.92 -15.37 -0.93
C LEU A 171 -6.24 -14.05 -0.54
N ILE A 172 -6.06 -13.14 -1.49
CA ILE A 172 -5.49 -11.81 -1.26
C ILE A 172 -6.36 -11.00 -0.28
N VAL A 173 -7.68 -10.97 -0.46
CA VAL A 173 -8.60 -10.28 0.47
C VAL A 173 -8.60 -10.91 1.85
N ALA A 174 -8.58 -12.25 1.93
CA ALA A 174 -8.49 -12.96 3.21
C ALA A 174 -7.17 -12.66 3.94
N MET A 175 -6.05 -12.61 3.21
CA MET A 175 -4.76 -12.22 3.76
C MET A 175 -4.78 -10.77 4.29
N GLU A 176 -5.35 -9.83 3.56
CA GLU A 176 -5.53 -8.43 4.03
C GLU A 176 -6.37 -8.35 5.31
N ALA A 177 -7.45 -9.14 5.42
CA ALA A 177 -8.22 -9.23 6.66
C ALA A 177 -7.38 -9.73 7.85
N VAL A 178 -6.55 -10.76 7.63
CA VAL A 178 -5.61 -11.25 8.65
C VAL A 178 -4.59 -10.18 9.02
N ILE A 179 -4.06 -9.44 8.05
CA ILE A 179 -3.11 -8.34 8.29
C ILE A 179 -3.75 -7.25 9.14
N LEU A 180 -4.98 -6.85 8.84
CA LEU A 180 -5.73 -5.87 9.64
C LEU A 180 -5.93 -6.34 11.08
N ILE A 181 -6.27 -7.62 11.27
CA ILE A 181 -6.39 -8.23 12.60
C ILE A 181 -5.03 -8.17 13.33
N MET A 182 -3.93 -8.51 12.66
CA MET A 182 -2.58 -8.42 13.23
C MET A 182 -2.24 -6.97 13.65
N PHE A 183 -2.48 -5.99 12.78
CA PHE A 183 -2.26 -4.57 13.11
C PHE A 183 -3.12 -4.13 14.30
N GLY A 184 -4.39 -4.55 14.36
CA GLY A 184 -5.29 -4.26 15.48
C GLY A 184 -4.82 -4.87 16.80
N MET A 185 -4.42 -6.14 16.79
CA MET A 185 -3.85 -6.82 17.97
C MET A 185 -2.57 -6.14 18.44
N LEU A 186 -1.65 -5.82 17.52
CA LEU A 186 -0.41 -5.10 17.84
C LEU A 186 -0.69 -3.71 18.42
N TYR A 187 -1.66 -2.99 17.87
CA TYR A 187 -2.08 -1.68 18.38
C TYR A 187 -2.61 -1.80 19.82
N ILE A 188 -3.55 -2.71 20.07
CA ILE A 188 -4.12 -2.94 21.41
C ILE A 188 -3.01 -3.33 22.40
N TRP A 189 -2.09 -4.20 22.00
CA TRP A 189 -0.99 -4.62 22.86
C TRP A 189 -0.06 -3.46 23.21
N ASN A 190 0.37 -2.66 22.24
CA ASN A 190 1.23 -1.51 22.51
C ASN A 190 0.52 -0.44 23.37
N VAL A 191 -0.80 -0.23 23.20
CA VAL A 191 -1.58 0.68 24.06
C VAL A 191 -1.68 0.17 25.50
N LYS A 192 -1.95 -1.13 25.69
CA LYS A 192 -1.97 -1.74 27.03
C LYS A 192 -0.61 -1.60 27.72
N ARG A 193 0.47 -1.87 26.99
CA ARG A 193 1.84 -1.67 27.51
C ARG A 193 2.14 -0.21 27.86
N GLU A 194 1.63 0.76 27.10
CA GLU A 194 1.82 2.18 27.44
C GLU A 194 1.17 2.53 28.79
N LYS A 195 -0.03 2.01 29.05
CA LYS A 195 -0.81 2.28 30.28
C LYS A 195 -0.24 1.58 31.51
N SER A 196 0.31 0.38 31.35
CA SER A 196 0.86 -0.44 32.45
C SER A 196 2.32 -0.15 32.78
N ALA A 197 3.02 0.69 32.00
CA ALA A 197 4.47 0.84 32.13
C ALA A 197 4.89 1.72 33.33
N SER A 198 5.38 1.06 34.38
CA SER A 198 6.26 1.62 35.43
C SER A 198 7.75 1.42 35.07
N TYR A 199 8.10 1.47 33.78
CA TYR A 199 9.40 1.03 33.24
C TYR A 199 10.22 2.15 32.57
N ASP A 200 11.53 1.88 32.48
CA ASP A 200 12.63 2.65 31.89
C ASP A 200 12.29 3.54 30.67
N PHE A 201 12.92 4.73 30.60
CA PHE A 201 12.65 5.77 29.61
C PHE A 201 12.79 5.27 28.15
N CYS A 202 13.77 4.41 27.87
CA CYS A 202 13.99 3.82 26.55
C CYS A 202 12.81 2.97 26.07
N SER A 203 12.28 2.10 26.92
CA SER A 203 11.14 1.23 26.59
C SER A 203 9.87 2.04 26.29
N LYS A 204 9.66 3.14 27.04
CA LYS A 204 8.52 4.05 26.83
C LYS A 204 8.62 4.81 25.51
N TYR A 205 9.82 5.27 25.16
CA TYR A 205 10.09 5.94 23.88
C TYR A 205 9.79 5.00 22.69
N GLN A 206 10.33 3.78 22.71
CA GLN A 206 10.13 2.80 21.65
C GLN A 206 8.66 2.40 21.46
N ASN A 207 7.93 2.21 22.57
CA ASN A 207 6.50 1.88 22.51
C ASN A 207 5.69 3.02 21.86
N ARG A 208 6.04 4.28 22.17
CA ARG A 208 5.43 5.45 21.51
C ARG A 208 5.79 5.56 20.03
N GLU A 209 7.03 5.26 19.67
CA GLU A 209 7.43 5.19 18.27
C GLU A 209 6.61 4.13 17.52
N ASN A 210 6.55 2.90 18.06
CA ASN A 210 5.77 1.81 17.48
C ASN A 210 4.28 2.15 17.34
N LEU A 211 3.66 2.78 18.35
CA LEU A 211 2.28 3.26 18.27
C LEU A 211 2.08 4.33 17.19
N ALA A 212 3.03 5.26 17.06
CA ALA A 212 2.97 6.27 16.01
C ALA A 212 3.06 5.63 14.61
N VAL A 213 3.93 4.63 14.43
CA VAL A 213 4.04 3.88 13.17
C VAL A 213 2.75 3.12 12.87
N LEU A 214 2.23 2.36 13.84
CA LEU A 214 0.99 1.58 13.67
C LEU A 214 -0.20 2.49 13.30
N ARG A 215 -0.31 3.66 13.93
CA ARG A 215 -1.34 4.66 13.62
C ARG A 215 -1.20 5.24 12.21
N LEU A 216 0.03 5.35 11.68
CA LEU A 216 0.25 5.76 10.28
C LEU A 216 -0.13 4.64 9.30
N LEU A 217 0.30 3.41 9.56
CA LEU A 217 0.17 2.30 8.61
C LEU A 217 -1.25 1.74 8.55
N MET A 218 -1.97 1.72 9.67
CA MET A 218 -3.31 1.11 9.74
C MET A 218 -4.34 1.74 8.77
N PRO A 219 -4.45 3.08 8.63
CA PRO A 219 -5.32 3.69 7.61
C PRO A 219 -4.95 3.32 6.17
N MET A 220 -3.65 3.13 5.89
CA MET A 220 -3.17 2.75 4.56
C MET A 220 -3.58 1.30 4.22
N VAL A 221 -3.40 0.37 5.16
CA VAL A 221 -3.83 -1.03 5.00
C VAL A 221 -5.35 -1.12 4.89
N LEU A 222 -6.10 -0.35 5.70
CA LEU A 222 -7.56 -0.30 5.61
C LEU A 222 -8.05 0.22 4.25
N LEU A 223 -7.41 1.27 3.73
CA LEU A 223 -7.70 1.82 2.41
C LEU A 223 -7.47 0.77 1.31
N HIS A 224 -6.35 0.03 1.40
CA HIS A 224 -6.06 -1.07 0.49
C HIS A 224 -7.13 -2.14 0.55
N PHE A 225 -7.44 -2.65 1.75
CA PHE A 225 -8.48 -3.66 1.97
C PHE A 225 -9.83 -3.25 1.37
N VAL A 226 -10.29 -2.01 1.60
CA VAL A 226 -11.57 -1.53 1.07
C VAL A 226 -11.56 -1.48 -0.45
N ILE A 227 -10.57 -0.83 -1.08
CA ILE A 227 -10.52 -0.68 -2.54
C ILE A 227 -10.39 -2.05 -3.21
N TYR A 228 -9.55 -2.92 -2.68
CA TYR A 228 -9.29 -4.24 -3.25
C TYR A 228 -10.49 -5.16 -3.06
N SER A 229 -11.16 -5.13 -1.90
CA SER A 229 -12.40 -5.89 -1.69
C SER A 229 -13.50 -5.44 -2.65
N CYS A 230 -13.65 -4.13 -2.89
CA CYS A 230 -14.58 -3.61 -3.90
C CYS A 230 -14.23 -4.14 -5.29
N PHE A 231 -12.96 -4.12 -5.68
CA PHE A 231 -12.51 -4.64 -6.96
C PHE A 231 -12.79 -6.14 -7.12
N ILE A 232 -12.42 -6.97 -6.13
CA ILE A 232 -12.65 -8.43 -6.19
C ILE A 232 -14.14 -8.77 -6.17
N SER A 233 -14.95 -8.05 -5.39
CA SER A 233 -16.40 -8.21 -5.37
C SER A 233 -17.02 -7.89 -6.73
N ALA A 234 -16.59 -6.80 -7.36
CA ALA A 234 -17.08 -6.42 -8.67
C ALA A 234 -16.67 -7.43 -9.77
N ASN A 235 -15.45 -7.98 -9.72
CA ASN A 235 -15.05 -9.08 -10.60
C ASN A 235 -15.86 -10.36 -10.37
N THR A 236 -16.17 -10.68 -9.11
CA THR A 236 -17.02 -11.83 -8.76
C THR A 236 -18.41 -11.67 -9.37
N ILE A 237 -19.03 -10.50 -9.17
CA ILE A 237 -20.35 -10.21 -9.72
C ILE A 237 -20.31 -10.32 -11.25
N ALA A 238 -19.29 -9.76 -11.90
CA ALA A 238 -19.08 -9.87 -13.33
C ALA A 238 -19.00 -11.33 -13.80
N SER A 239 -18.29 -12.18 -13.05
CA SER A 239 -18.14 -13.61 -13.33
C SER A 239 -19.47 -14.35 -13.17
N SER A 240 -20.25 -14.05 -12.13
CA SER A 240 -21.56 -14.69 -11.90
C SER A 240 -22.57 -14.35 -13.00
N ILE A 241 -22.51 -13.13 -13.53
CA ILE A 241 -23.36 -12.68 -14.63
C ILE A 241 -22.72 -12.89 -16.01
N ARG A 242 -21.68 -13.73 -16.11
CA ARG A 242 -20.91 -13.94 -17.35
C ARG A 242 -21.78 -14.32 -18.55
N HIS A 243 -22.81 -15.12 -18.31
CA HIS A 243 -23.76 -15.60 -19.31
C HIS A 243 -24.62 -14.50 -19.93
N LEU A 244 -24.73 -13.34 -19.26
CA LEU A 244 -25.44 -12.17 -19.79
C LEU A 244 -24.61 -11.37 -20.81
N PHE A 245 -23.30 -11.59 -20.87
CA PHE A 245 -22.44 -10.93 -21.85
C PHE A 245 -22.45 -11.68 -23.17
N GLY A 246 -22.96 -11.03 -24.23
CA GLY A 246 -23.07 -11.60 -25.58
C GLY A 246 -21.74 -11.94 -26.25
N SER A 247 -20.60 -11.46 -25.75
CA SER A 247 -19.27 -11.79 -26.27
C SER A 247 -18.18 -11.81 -25.20
N ASN A 248 -17.09 -12.55 -25.47
CA ASN A 248 -15.90 -12.58 -24.62
C ASN A 248 -15.22 -11.21 -24.53
N SER A 249 -15.28 -10.42 -25.60
CA SER A 249 -14.72 -9.06 -25.66
C SER A 249 -15.50 -8.08 -24.78
N ALA A 250 -16.83 -8.14 -24.76
CA ALA A 250 -17.67 -7.30 -23.90
C ALA A 250 -17.40 -7.57 -22.41
N PHE A 251 -17.24 -8.85 -22.05
CA PHE A 251 -16.86 -9.24 -20.69
C PHE A 251 -15.46 -8.71 -20.30
N ARG A 252 -14.45 -8.87 -21.15
CA ARG A 252 -13.09 -8.36 -20.90
C ARG A 252 -13.04 -6.83 -20.82
N ALA A 253 -13.84 -6.14 -21.61
CA ALA A 253 -13.99 -4.69 -21.55
C ALA A 253 -14.59 -4.25 -20.20
N TYR A 254 -15.62 -4.95 -19.71
CA TYR A 254 -16.21 -4.68 -18.40
C TYR A 254 -15.21 -4.86 -17.26
N ILE A 255 -14.48 -5.99 -17.23
CA ILE A 255 -13.46 -6.26 -16.21
C ILE A 255 -12.36 -5.19 -16.22
N SER A 256 -11.94 -4.77 -17.41
CA SER A 256 -10.96 -3.70 -17.58
C SER A 256 -11.51 -2.33 -17.13
N ALA A 257 -12.80 -2.08 -17.31
CA ALA A 257 -13.47 -0.86 -16.88
C ALA A 257 -13.61 -0.75 -15.36
N VAL A 258 -13.88 -1.86 -14.70
CA VAL A 258 -14.02 -1.98 -13.23
C VAL A 258 -12.67 -1.93 -12.51
N TYR A 259 -11.57 -1.85 -13.25
CA TYR A 259 -10.22 -1.79 -12.69
C TYR A 259 -9.95 -0.47 -11.95
N ILE A 260 -10.20 -0.47 -10.64
CA ILE A 260 -10.07 0.68 -9.73
C ILE A 260 -8.75 0.72 -8.94
N VAL A 261 -7.84 -0.22 -9.16
CA VAL A 261 -6.55 -0.30 -8.46
C VAL A 261 -5.72 1.00 -8.56
N PRO A 262 -5.69 1.74 -9.70
CA PRO A 262 -4.98 3.01 -9.78
C PRO A 262 -5.45 4.05 -8.75
N VAL A 263 -6.71 3.99 -8.30
CA VAL A 263 -7.23 4.86 -7.24
C VAL A 263 -6.44 4.67 -5.95
N TYR A 264 -6.17 3.41 -5.55
CA TYR A 264 -5.35 3.13 -4.38
C TYR A 264 -3.94 3.74 -4.51
N THR A 265 -3.32 3.58 -5.68
CA THR A 265 -1.95 4.08 -5.92
C THR A 265 -1.83 5.61 -5.88
N VAL A 266 -2.94 6.35 -6.06
CA VAL A 266 -3.03 7.81 -5.87
C VAL A 266 -3.31 8.13 -4.40
N CYS A 267 -4.29 7.47 -3.80
CA CYS A 267 -4.75 7.78 -2.46
C CYS A 267 -3.72 7.42 -1.38
N SER A 268 -2.93 6.35 -1.57
CA SER A 268 -1.97 5.90 -0.56
C SER A 268 -0.85 6.91 -0.24
N PRO A 269 -0.11 7.50 -1.20
CA PRO A 269 0.89 8.53 -0.89
C PRO A 269 0.27 9.83 -0.34
N LEU A 270 -0.94 10.19 -0.78
CA LEU A 270 -1.65 11.38 -0.27
C LEU A 270 -2.05 11.19 1.19
N LEU A 271 -2.58 10.02 1.54
CA LEU A 271 -2.93 9.67 2.90
C LEU A 271 -1.69 9.66 3.80
N LEU A 272 -0.61 9.01 3.36
CA LEU A 272 0.67 9.02 4.09
C LEU A 272 1.20 10.44 4.28
N TRP A 273 1.17 11.27 3.23
CA TRP A 273 1.60 12.66 3.29
C TRP A 273 0.79 13.45 4.32
N TRP A 274 -0.54 13.31 4.28
CA TRP A 274 -1.46 13.98 5.19
C TRP A 274 -1.18 13.60 6.65
N ILE A 275 -1.09 12.31 6.95
CA ILE A 275 -0.86 11.84 8.33
C ILE A 275 0.53 12.25 8.82
N VAL A 276 1.58 12.14 7.98
CA VAL A 276 2.95 12.57 8.35
C VAL A 276 2.96 14.06 8.65
N ASN A 277 2.31 14.89 7.83
CA ASN A 277 2.23 16.34 8.08
C ASN A 277 1.42 16.67 9.33
N GLN A 278 0.32 15.97 9.59
CA GLN A 278 -0.45 16.14 10.82
C GLN A 278 0.40 15.82 12.05
N HIS A 279 1.13 14.71 12.02
CA HIS A 279 2.03 14.33 13.11
C HIS A 279 3.15 15.36 13.34
N ARG A 280 3.73 15.91 12.25
CA ARG A 280 4.72 16.98 12.34
C ARG A 280 4.15 18.26 12.96
N ARG A 281 2.94 18.66 12.56
CA ARG A 281 2.27 19.85 13.10
C ARG A 281 2.04 19.70 14.60
N ILE A 282 1.51 18.56 15.04
CA ILE A 282 1.29 18.27 16.47
C ILE A 282 2.61 18.31 17.25
N ARG A 283 3.67 17.68 16.73
CA ARG A 283 4.99 17.68 17.38
C ARG A 283 5.60 19.09 17.46
N SER A 284 5.46 19.88 16.41
CA SER A 284 5.93 21.27 16.40
C SER A 284 5.17 22.13 17.41
N GLN A 285 3.87 21.94 17.56
CA GLN A 285 3.07 22.63 18.58
C GLN A 285 3.51 22.23 19.99
N GLN A 286 3.73 20.94 20.25
CA GLN A 286 4.24 20.46 21.55
C GLN A 286 5.62 21.02 21.87
N LEU A 287 6.54 21.06 20.90
CA LEU A 287 7.86 21.67 21.07
C LEU A 287 7.76 23.17 21.32
N ASN A 288 6.88 23.87 20.61
CA ASN A 288 6.66 25.30 20.83
C ASN A 288 6.11 25.57 22.23
N ILE A 289 5.18 24.75 22.75
CA ILE A 289 4.66 24.83 24.11
C ILE A 289 5.75 24.55 25.16
N MET A 290 6.65 23.58 24.89
CA MET A 290 7.79 23.31 25.78
C MET A 290 8.87 24.41 25.72
N SER A 291 9.01 25.09 24.57
CA SER A 291 10.01 26.15 24.35
C SER A 291 9.50 27.54 24.72
N SER A 292 8.17 27.75 24.73
CA SER A 292 7.59 28.98 25.24
C SER A 292 7.98 29.08 26.70
N LYS A 293 8.68 30.16 27.06
CA LYS A 293 9.13 30.43 28.43
C LYS A 293 8.01 30.09 29.41
N PRO A 294 8.31 29.35 30.49
CA PRO A 294 7.29 28.96 31.44
C PRO A 294 6.68 30.24 32.02
N THR A 295 5.46 30.57 31.62
CA THR A 295 4.60 31.40 32.44
C THR A 295 4.10 30.50 33.57
N ASN A 296 4.97 30.34 34.58
CA ASN A 296 4.59 30.41 35.98
C ASN A 296 3.87 29.20 36.63
N ILE A 297 4.40 27.97 36.51
CA ILE A 297 4.01 26.84 37.40
C ILE A 297 5.22 26.02 37.88
N HIS A 298 6.19 25.71 37.01
CA HIS A 298 7.40 24.99 37.43
C HIS A 298 8.37 25.86 38.23
N ASP A 299 8.43 27.17 37.95
CA ASP A 299 9.21 28.10 38.76
C ASP A 299 8.65 28.19 40.18
N ILE A 300 7.33 28.07 40.36
CA ILE A 300 6.67 28.02 41.68
C ILE A 300 7.04 26.72 42.41
N TYR A 301 7.07 25.58 41.71
CA TYR A 301 7.44 24.31 42.32
C TYR A 301 8.91 24.29 42.79
N PHE A 302 9.85 24.76 41.96
CA PHE A 302 11.26 24.80 42.33
C PHE A 302 11.61 25.96 43.28
N SER A 303 10.90 27.10 43.21
CA SER A 303 11.07 28.19 44.18
C SER A 303 10.60 27.80 45.58
N ASN A 304 9.47 27.08 45.70
CA ASN A 304 8.96 26.63 46.99
C ASN A 304 9.91 25.62 47.66
N TYR A 305 10.57 24.75 46.88
CA TYR A 305 11.60 23.85 47.40
C TYR A 305 12.87 24.59 47.80
N ALA A 306 13.30 25.60 47.02
CA ALA A 306 14.47 26.41 47.35
C ALA A 306 14.26 27.27 48.61
N GLU A 307 13.03 27.73 48.86
CA GLU A 307 12.68 28.50 50.06
C GLU A 307 12.56 27.62 51.31
N ALA A 308 12.07 26.38 51.16
CA ALA A 308 12.00 25.40 52.24
C ALA A 308 13.39 24.88 52.68
N TRP A 309 14.39 24.92 51.80
CA TRP A 309 15.75 24.45 52.10
C TRP A 309 16.66 25.52 52.71
N ASN A 310 16.28 26.80 52.61
CA ASN A 310 17.01 27.95 53.13
C ASN A 310 16.44 28.48 54.47
N ARG A 311 15.52 27.75 55.10
CA ARG A 311 15.12 27.91 56.51
C ARG A 311 15.73 26.79 57.34
#